data_AF-A0A952CRJ5-F1
#
_entry.id   AF-A0A952CRJ5-F1
#
_cell.length_a   1.000
_cell.length_b   1.000
_cell.length_c   1.000
_cell.angle_alpha   90.00
_cell.angle_beta   90.00
_cell.angle_gamma   90.00
#
_symmetry.space_group_name_H-M   'P 1'
#
loop_
_entity.id
_entity.type
_entity.pdbx_description
1 polymer ?
#
loop_
_entity_poly.entity_id
_entity_poly.type
_entity_poly.pdbx_seq_one_letter_code
_entity_poly.pdbx_strand_id
1 'polypeptide(L)' 'DIRLFVGYAGWSPGQLENEIKDGSWLIADVTQQVVFDTAPENVWKAAVLSLGNEYRHLVNMPLNPGLN' A
#
# COMPACT_ATOMS: atom_id res chain seq x y z
N ASP A 1 -16.11 -5.33 11.83
CA ASP A 1 -15.41 -4.09 12.21
C ASP A 1 -15.80 -2.98 11.24
N ILE A 2 -15.75 -1.71 11.64
CA ILE A 2 -16.13 -0.57 10.80
C ILE A 2 -15.03 0.50 10.85
N ARG A 3 -14.62 0.99 9.68
CA ARG A 3 -13.70 2.12 9.54
C ARG A 3 -14.36 3.25 8.75
N LEU A 4 -14.11 4.47 9.19
CA LEU A 4 -14.63 5.68 8.56
C LEU A 4 -13.46 6.46 7.97
N PHE A 5 -13.59 6.82 6.69
CA PHE A 5 -12.59 7.61 5.96
C PHE A 5 -13.27 8.85 5.39
N VAL A 6 -12.51 9.93 5.29
CA VAL A 6 -12.95 11.19 4.68
C VAL A 6 -12.08 11.47 3.46
N GLY A 7 -12.71 11.59 2.29
CA GLY A 7 -12.03 11.70 1.00
C GLY A 7 -11.72 10.34 0.35
N TYR A 8 -11.18 10.39 -0.86
CA TYR A 8 -10.79 9.22 -1.63
C TYR A 8 -9.61 9.57 -2.55
N ALA A 9 -8.80 8.56 -2.88
CA ALA A 9 -7.82 8.66 -3.96
C ALA A 9 -8.54 8.43 -5.30
N GLY A 10 -8.21 9.25 -6.30
CA GLY A 10 -8.80 9.18 -7.63
C GLY A 10 -7.73 9.28 -8.70
N TRP A 11 -7.95 8.55 -9.80
CA TRP A 11 -7.06 8.52 -10.96
C TRP A 11 -7.81 9.02 -12.20
N SER A 12 -7.12 9.79 -13.02
CA SER A 12 -7.59 10.12 -14.37
C SER A 12 -7.57 8.86 -15.27
N PRO A 13 -8.30 8.85 -16.41
CA PRO A 13 -8.31 7.71 -17.30
C PRO A 13 -6.89 7.29 -17.73
N GLY A 14 -6.54 6.02 -17.51
CA GLY A 14 -5.22 5.46 -17.86
C GLY A 14 -4.08 5.80 -16.89
N GLN A 15 -4.30 6.65 -15.89
CA GLN A 15 -3.25 7.11 -14.99
C GLN A 15 -2.75 5.96 -14.08
N LEU A 16 -3.67 5.22 -13.46
CA LEU A 16 -3.32 4.12 -12.56
C LEU A 16 -2.53 3.03 -13.30
N GLU A 17 -2.94 2.68 -14.51
CA GLU A 17 -2.27 1.69 -15.34
C GLU A 17 -0.85 2.12 -15.72
N ASN A 18 -0.65 3.41 -16.00
CA ASN A 18 0.68 3.95 -16.28
C ASN A 18 1.56 3.94 -15.02
N GLU A 19 1.01 4.37 -13.87
CA GLU A 19 1.75 4.36 -12.60
C GLU A 19 2.16 2.94 -12.18
N ILE A 20 1.31 1.94 -12.42
CA ILE A 20 1.64 0.52 -12.21
C ILE A 20 2.78 0.09 -13.15
N LYS A 21 2.71 0.43 -14.45
CA LYS A 21 3.76 0.09 -15.43
C LYS A 21 5.10 0.74 -15.10
N ASP A 22 5.07 1.96 -14.58
CA ASP A 22 6.27 2.71 -14.17
C ASP A 22 6.83 2.24 -12.81
N GLY A 23 6.20 1.24 -12.18
CA GLY A 23 6.65 0.68 -10.90
C GLY A 23 6.36 1.58 -9.69
N SER A 24 5.44 2.54 -9.82
CA SER A 24 5.06 3.45 -8.74
C SER A 24 4.13 2.79 -7.71
N TRP A 25 3.45 1.70 -8.08
CA TRP A 25 2.57 0.94 -7.20
C TRP A 25 2.94 -0.54 -7.13
N LEU A 26 2.83 -1.10 -5.94
CA LEU A 26 2.83 -2.54 -5.71
C LEU A 26 1.39 -3.01 -5.48
N ILE A 27 1.00 -4.08 -6.18
CA ILE A 27 -0.37 -4.63 -6.12
C ILE A 27 -0.36 -5.88 -5.24
N ALA A 28 -1.11 -5.83 -4.14
CA ALA A 28 -1.31 -6.95 -3.24
C ALA A 28 -2.77 -7.41 -3.25
N ASP A 29 -2.99 -8.71 -3.04
CA ASP A 29 -4.34 -9.23 -2.80
C ASP A 29 -4.89 -8.69 -1.48
N VAL A 30 -6.17 -8.29 -1.52
CA VAL A 30 -6.84 -7.76 -0.33
C VAL A 30 -7.25 -8.90 0.60
N THR A 31 -6.94 -8.77 1.89
CA THR A 31 -7.40 -9.70 2.92
C THR A 31 -8.12 -8.94 4.03
N GLN A 32 -9.06 -9.62 4.71
CA GLN A 32 -9.77 -9.02 5.85
C GLN A 32 -8.78 -8.56 6.94
N GLN A 33 -7.68 -9.29 7.12
CA GLN A 33 -6.64 -8.94 8.06
C GLN A 33 -6.02 -7.57 7.76
N VAL A 34 -5.71 -7.27 6.50
CA VAL A 34 -5.10 -5.98 6.10
C VAL A 34 -6.09 -4.83 6.26
N VAL A 35 -7.37 -5.05 5.92
CA VAL A 35 -8.38 -3.98 5.89
C VAL A 35 -8.96 -3.69 7.28
N PHE A 36 -9.21 -4.73 8.08
CA PHE A 36 -9.97 -4.61 9.33
C PHE A 36 -9.15 -5.01 10.56
N ASP A 37 -8.45 -6.15 10.51
CA ASP A 37 -7.85 -6.74 11.73
C ASP A 37 -6.42 -6.23 12.04
N THR A 38 -5.89 -5.29 11.25
CA THR A 38 -4.57 -4.68 11.44
C THR A 38 -4.67 -3.23 11.89
N ALA A 39 -3.98 -2.85 12.97
CA ALA A 39 -3.94 -1.46 13.44
C ALA A 39 -3.49 -0.51 12.31
N PRO A 40 -4.09 0.69 12.15
CA PRO A 40 -3.83 1.60 11.03
C PRO A 40 -2.35 1.85 10.71
N GLU A 41 -1.54 2.06 11.75
CA GLU A 41 -0.08 2.28 11.66
C GLU A 41 0.69 1.08 11.11
N ASN A 42 0.11 -0.12 11.16
CA ASN A 42 0.70 -1.37 10.70
C ASN A 42 0.17 -1.86 9.35
N VAL A 43 -0.83 -1.18 8.76
CA VAL A 43 -1.46 -1.60 7.50
C VAL A 43 -0.43 -1.67 6.37
N TRP A 44 0.45 -0.67 6.25
CA TRP A 44 1.54 -0.68 5.26
C TRP A 44 2.43 -1.92 5.40
N LYS A 45 2.91 -2.16 6.62
CA LYS A 45 3.76 -3.30 6.94
C LYS A 45 3.07 -4.63 6.63
N ALA A 46 1.79 -4.77 7.00
CA ALA A 46 1.02 -5.98 6.72
C ALA A 46 0.83 -6.21 5.21
N ALA A 47 0.48 -5.17 4.45
CA ALA A 47 0.28 -5.24 3.00
C ALA A 47 1.59 -5.56 2.24
N VAL A 48 2.72 -4.97 2.64
CA VAL A 48 4.01 -5.28 2.02
C VAL A 48 4.45 -6.71 2.33
N LEU A 49 4.22 -7.19 3.56
CA LEU A 49 4.56 -8.57 3.93
C LEU A 49 3.68 -9.61 3.23
N SER A 50 2.45 -9.27 2.84
CA SER A 50 1.59 -10.19 2.07
C SER A 50 2.05 -10.38 0.63
N LEU A 51 2.86 -9.47 0.08
CA LEU A 51 3.46 -9.63 -1.25
C LEU A 51 4.58 -10.68 -1.30
N GLY A 52 5.07 -11.11 -0.14
CA GLY A 52 6.14 -12.09 -0.02
C GLY A 52 7.47 -11.51 0.49
N ASN A 53 8.43 -12.40 0.74
CA ASN A 53 9.69 -12.05 1.41
C ASN A 53 10.58 -11.11 0.60
N GLU A 54 10.43 -11.06 -0.72
CA GLU A 54 11.23 -10.20 -1.60
C GLU A 54 11.00 -8.70 -1.34
N TYR A 55 9.78 -8.32 -0.92
CA TYR A 55 9.40 -6.93 -0.64
C TYR A 55 9.69 -6.49 0.80
N ARG A 56 10.21 -7.38 1.65
CA ARG A 56 10.40 -7.13 3.09
C ARG A 56 11.28 -5.92 3.39
N HIS A 57 12.21 -5.59 2.50
CA HIS A 57 13.09 -4.42 2.64
C HIS A 57 12.33 -3.09 2.58
N LEU A 58 11.16 -3.04 1.93
CA LEU A 58 10.31 -1.86 1.81
C LEU A 58 9.51 -1.54 3.09
N VAL A 59 9.40 -2.49 4.02
CA VAL A 59 8.70 -2.29 5.30
C VAL A 59 9.30 -1.15 6.11
N ASN A 60 10.63 -0.98 6.01
CA ASN A 60 11.37 0.05 6.74
C ASN A 60 11.74 1.25 5.85
N MET A 61 11.20 1.33 4.61
CA MET A 61 11.47 2.50 3.79
C MET A 61 10.89 3.74 4.46
N PRO A 62 11.66 4.85 4.51
CA PRO A 62 11.15 6.09 5.04
C PRO A 62 9.99 6.59 4.16
N LEU A 63 9.00 7.22 4.80
CA LEU A 63 7.84 7.84 4.14
C LEU A 63 8.21 8.83 3.03
N ASN A 64 9.44 9.35 3.04
CA ASN A 64 9.98 10.20 1.99
C ASN A 64 11.22 9.55 1.34
N PRO A 65 11.12 9.05 0.09
CA PRO A 65 12.26 8.48 -0.64
C PRO A 65 13.32 9.53 -1.05
N GLY A 66 13.04 10.83 -0.89
CA GLY A 66 13.98 11.92 -1.19
C GLY A 66 14.87 12.38 -0.02
N LEU A 67 14.90 11.64 1.10
CA LEU A 67 15.73 11.94 2.28
C LEU A 67 17.04 11.11 2.35
N ASN A 68 17.53 10.62 1.21
CA ASN A 68 18.85 9.99 1.09
C ASN A 68 19.88 10.93 0.45
#